data_AF-A0A0K0DHS4-F1
#
_entry.id   AF-A0A0K0DHS4-F1
#
_cell.length_a   1.000
_cell.length_b   1.000
_cell.length_c   1.000
_cell.angle_alpha   90.00
_cell.angle_beta   90.00
_cell.angle_gamma   90.00
#
_symmetry.space_group_name_H-M   'P 1'
#
loop_
_entity.id
_entity.type
_entity.pdbx_description
1 polymer ?
#
loop_
_entity_poly.entity_id
_entity_poly.type
_entity_poly.pdbx_seq_one_letter_code
_entity_poly.pdbx_strand_id
1 'polypeptide(L)'
;MIPLTFIVFGSTNARIIDEPLTSNECSPQMNLPLQEVAEKICELCHEFHSHEVPNMRSECRSDCFSTDKFRLCMRMFTSAPKRHNRHSRRHLLYL
;
A
#
# COMPACT_ATOMS: atom_id res chain seq x y z
N MET A 1 -40.33 28.67 32.51
CA MET A 1 -40.76 27.27 32.34
C MET A 1 -39.92 26.64 31.23
N ILE A 2 -38.83 25.95 31.57
CA ILE A 2 -37.99 25.16 30.65
C ILE A 2 -37.59 23.89 31.42
N PRO A 3 -38.00 22.68 31.03
CA PRO A 3 -37.44 21.47 31.62
C PRO A 3 -36.15 21.09 30.87
N LEU A 4 -35.02 21.36 31.51
CA LEU A 4 -33.68 20.86 31.13
C LEU A 4 -33.47 19.47 31.75
N THR A 5 -34.14 18.47 31.18
CA THR A 5 -33.89 17.03 31.42
C THR A 5 -34.13 16.40 30.04
N PHE A 6 -33.17 15.79 29.35
CA PHE A 6 -32.33 14.67 29.74
C PHE A 6 -31.07 14.69 28.86
N ILE A 7 -29.89 14.88 29.47
CA ILE A 7 -28.65 14.53 28.77
C ILE A 7 -28.47 13.03 28.96
N VAL A 8 -28.82 12.25 27.94
CA VAL A 8 -28.45 10.84 27.87
C VAL A 8 -26.96 10.77 27.53
N PHE A 9 -26.12 10.79 28.56
CA PHE A 9 -24.72 10.38 28.45
C PHE A 9 -24.70 8.86 28.26
N GLY A 10 -24.71 8.42 27.00
CA GLY A 10 -24.41 7.05 26.63
C GLY A 10 -22.93 6.75 26.89
N SER A 11 -22.63 6.22 28.08
CA SER A 11 -21.31 5.69 28.42
C SER A 11 -21.01 4.42 27.62
N THR A 12 -19.90 4.50 26.91
CA THR A 12 -18.87 3.47 26.72
C THR A 12 -19.31 2.02 26.49
N ASN A 13 -19.07 1.56 25.27
CA ASN A 13 -18.55 0.21 25.03
C ASN A 13 -17.68 0.23 23.77
N ALA A 14 -16.46 0.76 23.90
CA ALA A 14 -15.39 0.44 22.95
C ALA A 14 -14.94 -1.00 23.25
N ARG A 15 -15.65 -1.97 22.69
CA ARG A 15 -15.18 -3.36 22.65
C ARG A 15 -14.05 -3.39 21.62
N ILE A 16 -12.81 -3.49 22.09
CA ILE A 16 -11.71 -3.94 21.25
C ILE A 16 -11.99 -5.42 21.02
N ILE A 17 -12.72 -5.69 19.94
CA ILE A 17 -12.83 -7.03 19.39
C ILE A 17 -11.46 -7.28 18.79
N ASP A 18 -10.66 -8.11 19.45
CA ASP A 18 -9.51 -8.76 18.83
C ASP A 18 -10.10 -9.72 17.79
N GLU A 19 -10.49 -9.16 16.64
CA GLU A 19 -10.89 -9.92 15.47
C GLU A 19 -9.61 -10.61 14.99
N PRO A 20 -9.56 -11.96 14.92
CA PRO A 20 -8.39 -12.66 14.46
C PRO A 20 -8.08 -12.15 13.05
N LEU A 21 -7.01 -11.37 12.94
CA LEU A 21 -6.54 -10.72 11.70
C LEU A 21 -6.70 -11.73 10.55
N THR A 22 -7.75 -11.56 9.78
CA THR A 22 -8.01 -12.47 8.66
C THR A 22 -6.79 -12.36 7.75
N SER A 23 -6.34 -13.47 7.16
CA SER A 23 -5.08 -13.53 6.38
C SER A 23 -5.02 -12.61 5.15
N ASN A 24 -5.99 -11.71 4.99
CA ASN A 24 -6.13 -10.71 3.93
C ASN A 24 -6.10 -9.28 4.47
N GLU A 25 -5.95 -9.08 5.78
CA GLU A 25 -5.92 -7.76 6.41
C GLU A 25 -4.48 -7.28 6.49
N CYS A 26 -4.13 -6.45 5.52
CA CYS A 26 -2.80 -5.87 5.43
C CYS A 26 -2.46 -5.05 6.66
N SER A 27 -1.18 -5.06 7.06
CA SER A 27 -0.68 -4.40 8.26
C SER A 27 -1.26 -2.98 8.41
N PRO A 28 -1.58 -2.50 9.63
CA PRO A 28 -2.30 -1.23 9.84
C PRO A 28 -1.65 0.01 9.21
N GLN A 29 -0.36 -0.08 8.85
CA GLN A 29 0.37 0.96 8.12
C GLN A 29 -0.19 1.17 6.69
N MET A 30 -0.86 0.17 6.12
CA MET A 30 -1.63 0.26 4.89
C MET A 30 -2.99 0.90 5.18
N ASN A 31 -2.98 2.21 5.41
CA ASN A 31 -4.22 2.97 5.58
C ASN A 31 -5.09 2.90 4.32
N LEU A 32 -6.41 3.05 4.48
CA LEU A 32 -7.39 2.99 3.40
C LEU A 32 -7.01 3.81 2.15
N PRO A 33 -6.50 5.06 2.26
CA PRO A 33 -6.09 5.84 1.09
C PRO A 33 -4.88 5.25 0.34
N LEU A 34 -3.92 4.67 1.06
CA LEU A 34 -2.76 4.04 0.44
C LEU A 34 -3.14 2.75 -0.26
N GLN A 35 -4.04 1.98 0.36
CA GLN A 35 -4.61 0.79 -0.26
C GLN A 35 -5.33 1.13 -1.56
N GLU A 36 -6.19 2.16 -1.57
CA GLU A 36 -6.90 2.59 -2.78
C GLU A 36 -5.94 3.00 -3.91
N VAL A 37 -4.87 3.74 -3.58
CA VAL A 37 -3.85 4.09 -4.58
C VAL A 37 -3.15 2.85 -5.12
N ALA A 38 -2.77 1.91 -4.25
CA ALA A 38 -2.14 0.66 -4.65
C ALA A 38 -3.05 -0.19 -5.55
N GLU A 39 -4.36 -0.23 -5.27
CA GLU A 39 -5.36 -0.85 -6.12
C GLU A 39 -5.38 -0.26 -7.53
N LYS A 40 -5.39 1.07 -7.63
CA LYS A 40 -5.39 1.77 -8.93
C LYS A 40 -4.12 1.51 -9.72
N ILE A 41 -2.98 1.44 -9.06
CA ILE A 41 -1.72 1.04 -9.69
C ILE A 41 -1.83 -0.37 -10.27
N CYS A 42 -2.38 -1.33 -9.52
CA CYS A 42 -2.55 -2.71 -9.97
C CYS A 42 -3.56 -2.84 -11.13
N GLU A 43 -4.65 -2.07 -11.12
CA GLU A 43 -5.64 -2.01 -12.21
C GLU A 43 -5.00 -1.53 -13.52
N LEU A 44 -4.37 -0.36 -13.49
CA LEU A 44 -3.74 0.23 -14.68
C LEU A 44 -2.60 -0.66 -15.19
N CYS A 45 -1.76 -1.17 -14.29
CA CYS A 45 -0.67 -2.07 -14.67
C CYS A 45 -1.15 -3.35 -15.34
N HIS A 46 -2.28 -3.90 -14.89
CA HIS A 46 -2.90 -5.04 -15.55
C HIS A 46 -3.39 -4.68 -16.95
N GLU A 47 -3.98 -3.51 -17.16
CA GLU A 47 -4.41 -3.08 -18.49
C GLU A 47 -3.22 -3.05 -19.46
N PHE A 48 -2.09 -2.46 -19.04
CA PHE A 48 -0.85 -2.42 -19.83
C PHE A 48 -0.25 -3.81 -20.12
N HIS A 49 -0.26 -4.72 -19.15
CA HIS A 49 0.39 -6.03 -19.25
C HIS A 49 -0.57 -7.20 -19.53
N SER A 50 -1.85 -6.93 -19.80
CA SER A 50 -2.90 -7.95 -19.92
C SER A 50 -2.60 -9.01 -20.97
N HIS A 51 -1.89 -8.63 -22.04
CA HIS A 51 -1.49 -9.51 -23.14
C HIS A 51 -0.42 -10.54 -22.74
N GLU A 52 0.43 -10.21 -21.77
CA GLU A 52 1.56 -11.06 -21.34
C GLU A 52 1.27 -11.75 -20.00
N VAL A 53 0.59 -11.05 -19.09
CA VAL A 53 0.32 -11.48 -17.72
C VAL A 53 -1.15 -11.20 -17.38
N PRO A 54 -2.08 -12.10 -17.73
CA PRO A 54 -3.51 -11.89 -17.50
C PRO A 54 -3.86 -11.82 -16.00
N ASN A 55 -3.05 -12.43 -15.13
CA ASN A 55 -3.24 -12.39 -13.68
C ASN A 55 -2.48 -11.25 -12.99
N MET A 56 -1.97 -10.26 -13.75
CA MET A 56 -1.15 -9.18 -13.18
C MET A 56 -1.84 -8.47 -12.01
N ARG A 57 -3.15 -8.22 -12.10
CA ARG A 57 -3.90 -7.54 -11.05
C ARG A 57 -3.91 -8.32 -9.74
N SER A 58 -4.17 -9.62 -9.79
CA SER A 58 -4.24 -10.47 -8.59
C SER A 58 -2.86 -10.67 -7.97
N GLU A 59 -1.83 -10.89 -8.79
CA GLU A 59 -0.44 -11.01 -8.33
C GLU A 59 0.14 -9.69 -7.79
N CYS A 60 -0.38 -8.55 -8.23
CA CYS A 60 0.01 -7.23 -7.73
C CYS A 60 -0.56 -6.95 -6.33
N ARG A 61 -1.80 -7.40 -6.07
CA ARG A 61 -2.49 -7.21 -4.77
C ARG A 61 -2.07 -8.21 -3.70
N SER A 62 -1.46 -9.32 -4.09
CA SER A 62 -1.09 -10.38 -3.14
C SER A 62 -0.02 -9.90 -2.15
N ASP A 63 0.06 -10.60 -1.02
CA ASP A 63 1.01 -10.30 0.06
C ASP A 63 1.06 -8.81 0.42
N CYS A 64 -0.12 -8.18 0.45
CA CYS A 64 -0.26 -6.77 0.82
C CYS A 64 0.61 -5.80 0.03
N PHE A 65 0.64 -6.00 -1.29
CA PHE A 65 1.41 -5.18 -2.22
C PHE A 65 2.92 -5.24 -1.97
N SER A 66 3.42 -6.27 -1.27
CA SER A 66 4.86 -6.48 -1.01
C SER A 66 5.55 -7.27 -2.14
N THR A 67 4.87 -7.50 -3.26
CA THR A 67 5.37 -8.33 -4.35
C THR A 67 6.23 -7.58 -5.35
N ASP A 68 7.04 -8.33 -6.10
CA ASP A 68 7.82 -7.78 -7.20
C ASP A 68 6.95 -7.27 -8.35
N LYS A 69 5.73 -7.82 -8.49
CA LYS A 69 4.73 -7.30 -9.44
C LYS A 69 4.28 -5.91 -9.04
N PHE A 70 3.98 -5.67 -7.76
CA PHE A 70 3.67 -4.32 -7.29
C PHE A 70 4.85 -3.35 -7.52
N ARG A 71 6.08 -3.76 -7.19
CA ARG A 71 7.29 -2.94 -7.46
C ARG A 71 7.52 -2.66 -8.95
N LEU A 72 7.16 -3.60 -9.83
CA LEU A 72 7.20 -3.41 -11.28
C LEU A 72 6.16 -2.37 -11.70
N CYS A 73 4.91 -2.52 -11.27
CA CYS A 73 3.83 -1.59 -11.58
C CYS A 73 4.14 -0.17 -11.07
N MET A 74 4.63 -0.02 -9.85
CA MET A 74 5.06 1.27 -9.28
C MET A 74 6.14 1.97 -10.13
N ARG A 75 7.05 1.22 -10.76
CA ARG A 75 8.10 1.78 -11.62
C ARG A 75 7.55 2.35 -12.93
N MET A 76 6.35 1.94 -13.36
CA MET A 76 5.68 2.52 -14.53
C MET A 76 5.15 3.93 -14.24
N PHE A 77 4.73 4.17 -13.00
CA PHE A 77 4.14 5.45 -12.57
C PHE A 77 5.14 6.40 -11.89
N THR A 78 6.38 5.96 -11.67
CA THR A 78 7.42 6.79 -11.04
C THR A 78 8.54 7.07 -12.03
N SER A 79 8.91 8.34 -12.18
CA SER A 79 10.05 8.80 -12.99
C SER A 79 11.40 8.60 -12.29
N ALA A 80 11.45 7.77 -11.25
CA ALA A 80 12.64 7.60 -10.43
C ALA A 80 13.78 7.04 -11.30
N PRO A 81 14.87 7.80 -11.52
CA PRO A 81 15.99 7.31 -12.30
C PRO A 81 16.52 6.05 -11.62
N LYS A 82 16.67 4.97 -12.39
CA LYS A 82 17.32 3.73 -11.93
C LYS A 82 18.63 4.14 -11.29
N ARG A 83 18.76 4.05 -9.96
CA ARG A 83 20.02 4.32 -9.26
C ARG A 83 21.03 3.29 -9.73
N HIS A 84 21.73 3.60 -10.81
CA HIS A 84 22.93 2.90 -11.20
C HIS A 84 23.89 3.09 -10.04
N ASN A 85 24.19 1.98 -9.38
CA ASN A 85 25.14 1.94 -8.27
C ASN A 85 26.49 2.34 -8.86
N ARG A 86 26.76 3.65 -8.88
CA ARG A 86 28.03 4.21 -9.31
C ARG A 86 29.01 3.79 -8.23
N HIS A 87 29.61 2.62 -8.43
CA HIS A 87 30.81 2.20 -7.74
C HIS A 87 31.83 3.31 -7.97
N SER A 88 31.86 4.28 -7.06
CA SER A 88 32.87 5.30 -6.98
C SER A 88 34.15 4.56 -6.63
N ARG A 89 34.86 4.08 -7.66
CA ARG A 89 36.29 3.84 -7.56
C ARG A 89 36.87 5.21 -7.24
N ARG A 90 36.94 5.53 -5.94
CA ARG A 90 37.98 6.39 -5.39
C ARG A 90 39.29 5.67 -5.65
N HIS A 91 39.75 5.69 -6.89
CA HIS A 91 41.13 5.39 -7.17
C HIS A 91 41.89 6.63 -6.72
N LEU A 92 42.66 6.44 -5.65
CA LEU A 92 43.72 7.35 -5.27
C LEU A 92 44.54 7.70 -6.52
N LEU A 93 44.70 9.00 -6.76
CA LEU A 93 45.84 9.63 -7.43
C LEU A 93 46.11 10.84 -6.50
N TYR A 94 46.86 10.76 -5.39
CA TYR A 94 48.30 10.47 -5.26
C TYR A 94 49.06 10.25 -6.56
N LEU A 95 49.33 11.36 -7.25
CA LEU A 95 50.67 11.80 -7.68
C LEU A 95 50.60 13.22 -8.23
#